data_AF-A0A3E4UFR0-F1
#
_entry.id   AF-A0A3E4UFR0-F1
#
_cell.length_a   1.000
_cell.length_b   1.000
_cell.length_c   1.000
_cell.angle_alpha   90.00
_cell.angle_beta   90.00
_cell.angle_gamma   90.00
#
_symmetry.space_group_name_H-M   'P 1'
#
loop_
_entity.id
_entity.type
_entity.pdbx_description
1 polymer ?
#
loop_
_entity_poly.entity_id
_entity_poly.type
_entity_poly.pdbx_seq_one_letter_code
_entity_poly.pdbx_strand_id
1 'polypeptide(L)'
;MQSKVTVIMGIYNCASTLEEAIKSILSQTYTEWSLVICDDGSMDNTYDIAQNYQQQYSDRIILLRNKTNQGLSYTLNNCLKYARGDYIARMDGDDISLPNRFEKEVNFLNMHPEYAIVSTPMIYFDENGVFRRGRGSGEPPYCQLARGTPFCHAPCMVRREAYEAVGGYSESGKRRRVEDWDLWVRMYARGYKGFSLAEPLYKMRDDRKACSRRKFKYRVNEARVCASAVKKLNLPQKNYLWVFRPILVGLLPGPVYRILHKQSLGLFRKESSGNI
;
A
#
# COMPACT_ATOMS: atom_id res chain seq x y z
N MET A 1 -2.30 -2.74 -28.19
CA MET A 1 -1.60 -3.70 -27.31
C MET A 1 -2.22 -3.62 -25.94
N GLN A 2 -2.40 -4.75 -25.27
CA GLN A 2 -2.93 -4.80 -23.90
C GLN A 2 -1.84 -4.31 -22.93
N SER A 3 -2.20 -3.43 -21.99
CA SER A 3 -1.23 -2.78 -21.07
C SER A 3 -0.57 -3.80 -20.15
N LYS A 4 0.75 -3.81 -20.03
CA LYS A 4 1.43 -4.82 -19.20
C LYS A 4 1.46 -4.38 -17.74
N VAL A 5 1.11 -5.29 -16.83
CA VAL A 5 1.24 -5.07 -15.37
C VAL A 5 2.54 -5.73 -14.89
N THR A 6 3.36 -5.02 -14.10
CA THR A 6 4.36 -5.69 -13.25
C THR A 6 3.94 -5.60 -11.80
N VAL A 7 3.73 -6.75 -11.18
CA VAL A 7 3.46 -6.89 -9.76
C VAL A 7 4.78 -6.86 -9.00
N ILE A 8 4.90 -6.02 -7.97
CA ILE A 8 6.04 -6.01 -7.07
C ILE A 8 5.62 -6.54 -5.70
N MET A 9 6.39 -7.50 -5.17
CA MET A 9 6.12 -8.17 -3.90
C MET A 9 7.40 -8.27 -3.07
N GLY A 10 7.46 -7.56 -1.95
CA GLY A 10 8.52 -7.74 -0.96
C GLY A 10 8.09 -8.79 0.06
N ILE A 11 8.93 -9.80 0.31
CA ILE A 11 8.60 -10.90 1.22
C ILE A 11 9.63 -10.99 2.35
N TYR A 12 9.16 -11.30 3.56
CA TYR A 12 10.01 -11.49 4.72
C TYR A 12 9.31 -12.32 5.79
N ASN A 13 9.83 -13.51 6.07
CA ASN A 13 9.31 -14.43 7.09
C ASN A 13 7.78 -14.66 7.00
N CYS A 14 7.30 -14.98 5.80
CA CYS A 14 5.89 -15.21 5.49
C CYS A 14 5.65 -16.60 4.88
N ALA A 15 6.45 -17.61 5.27
CA ALA A 15 6.39 -18.94 4.67
C ALA A 15 5.00 -19.58 4.77
N SER A 16 4.25 -19.31 5.85
CA SER A 16 2.91 -19.86 6.08
C SER A 16 1.81 -19.27 5.18
N THR A 17 2.05 -18.12 4.54
CA THR A 17 1.03 -17.39 3.78
C THR A 17 1.44 -17.11 2.34
N LEU A 18 2.73 -17.18 2.03
CA LEU A 18 3.27 -16.81 0.72
C LEU A 18 2.66 -17.60 -0.43
N GLU A 19 2.42 -18.89 -0.22
CA GLU A 19 1.82 -19.75 -1.23
C GLU A 19 0.43 -19.23 -1.66
N GLU A 20 -0.41 -18.87 -0.69
CA GLU A 20 -1.74 -18.31 -0.95
C GLU A 20 -1.64 -16.96 -1.66
N ALA A 21 -0.69 -16.11 -1.25
CA ALA A 21 -0.44 -14.81 -1.86
C ALA A 21 -0.05 -14.94 -3.34
N ILE A 22 0.92 -15.81 -3.68
CA ILE A 22 1.36 -16.05 -5.06
C ILE A 22 0.22 -16.66 -5.89
N LYS A 23 -0.50 -17.66 -5.36
CA LYS A 23 -1.66 -18.26 -6.04
C LYS A 23 -2.73 -17.24 -6.39
N SER A 24 -2.95 -16.23 -5.53
CA SER A 24 -3.92 -15.15 -5.81
C SER A 24 -3.53 -14.23 -6.98
N ILE A 25 -2.23 -14.11 -7.26
CA ILE A 25 -1.71 -13.40 -8.45
C ILE A 25 -1.83 -14.29 -9.68
N LEU A 26 -1.51 -15.58 -9.55
CA LEU A 26 -1.65 -16.56 -10.64
C LEU A 26 -3.09 -16.72 -11.11
N SER A 27 -4.06 -16.55 -10.22
CA SER A 27 -5.49 -16.67 -10.51
C SER A 27 -6.17 -15.38 -10.97
N GLN A 28 -5.42 -14.35 -11.37
CA GLN A 28 -6.01 -13.11 -11.89
C GLN A 28 -6.67 -13.34 -13.25
N THR A 29 -7.83 -12.72 -13.48
CA THR A 29 -8.55 -12.77 -14.77
C THR A 29 -7.78 -12.04 -15.87
N TYR A 30 -7.05 -10.98 -15.50
CA TYR A 30 -6.12 -10.29 -16.38
C TYR A 30 -4.84 -11.11 -16.52
N THR A 31 -4.40 -11.43 -17.74
CA THR A 31 -3.28 -12.35 -17.98
C THR A 31 -1.95 -11.67 -18.30
N GLU A 32 -1.98 -10.41 -18.75
CA GLU A 32 -0.80 -9.64 -19.17
C GLU A 32 -0.06 -9.03 -17.96
N TRP A 33 0.49 -9.90 -17.13
CA TRP A 33 1.28 -9.50 -15.98
C TRP A 33 2.61 -10.27 -15.86
N SER A 34 3.57 -9.64 -15.19
CA SER A 34 4.78 -10.27 -14.66
C SER A 34 4.87 -10.01 -13.15
N LEU A 35 5.61 -10.84 -12.42
CA LEU A 35 5.75 -10.72 -10.97
C LEU A 35 7.23 -10.62 -10.59
N VAL A 36 7.60 -9.61 -9.82
CA VAL A 36 8.94 -9.43 -9.26
C VAL A 36 8.85 -9.58 -7.75
N ILE A 37 9.40 -10.68 -7.25
CA ILE A 37 9.44 -11.01 -5.83
C ILE A 37 10.84 -10.70 -5.31
N CYS A 38 10.96 -10.03 -4.17
CA CYS A 38 12.23 -9.82 -3.49
C CYS A 38 12.16 -10.30 -2.05
N ASP A 39 12.93 -11.33 -1.72
CA ASP A 39 13.14 -11.78 -0.35
C ASP A 39 14.04 -10.82 0.41
N ASP A 40 13.56 -10.29 1.53
CA ASP A 40 14.29 -9.33 2.37
C ASP A 40 15.15 -10.03 3.43
N GLY A 41 15.83 -11.11 3.04
CA GLY A 41 16.67 -11.90 3.92
C GLY A 41 15.88 -12.70 4.96
N SER A 42 14.88 -13.46 4.52
CA SER A 42 14.10 -14.34 5.40
C SER A 42 14.97 -15.42 6.04
N MET A 43 14.57 -15.82 7.25
CA MET A 43 15.22 -16.87 8.05
C MET A 43 14.40 -18.17 8.10
N ASP A 44 13.17 -18.15 7.59
CA ASP A 44 12.30 -19.33 7.41
C ASP A 44 12.29 -19.78 5.93
N ASN A 45 11.41 -20.71 5.59
CA ASN A 45 11.30 -21.29 4.24
C ASN A 45 10.67 -20.34 3.19
N THR A 46 10.52 -19.03 3.50
CA THR A 46 9.92 -18.04 2.59
C THR A 46 10.63 -17.99 1.23
N TYR A 47 11.96 -17.99 1.23
CA TYR A 47 12.75 -17.94 -0.01
C TYR A 47 12.57 -19.21 -0.85
N ASP A 48 12.60 -20.38 -0.22
CA ASP A 48 12.49 -21.66 -0.93
C ASP A 48 11.12 -21.83 -1.58
N ILE A 49 10.05 -21.39 -0.91
CA ILE A 49 8.70 -21.34 -1.49
C ILE A 49 8.69 -20.43 -2.71
N ALA A 50 9.24 -19.21 -2.60
CA ALA A 50 9.31 -18.29 -3.74
C ALA A 50 10.12 -18.86 -4.91
N GLN A 51 11.23 -19.56 -4.62
CA GLN A 51 12.08 -20.20 -5.61
C GLN A 51 11.36 -21.32 -6.36
N ASN A 52 10.59 -22.15 -5.66
CA ASN A 52 9.78 -23.20 -6.30
C ASN A 52 8.76 -22.61 -7.30
N TYR A 53 8.11 -21.51 -6.95
CA TYR A 53 7.21 -20.80 -7.88
C TYR A 53 7.97 -20.16 -9.03
N GLN A 54 9.12 -19.55 -8.78
CA GLN A 54 9.93 -18.96 -9.85
C GLN A 54 10.38 -20.02 -10.87
N GLN A 55 10.78 -21.22 -10.42
CA GLN A 55 11.15 -22.31 -11.33
C GLN A 55 9.98 -22.76 -12.21
N GLN A 56 8.77 -22.85 -11.64
CA GLN A 56 7.56 -23.25 -12.37
C GLN A 56 7.08 -22.18 -13.37
N TYR A 57 7.30 -20.89 -13.07
CA TYR A 57 6.81 -19.76 -13.85
C TYR A 57 7.97 -18.83 -14.26
N SER A 58 9.06 -19.41 -14.75
CA SER A 58 10.33 -18.72 -14.99
C SER A 58 10.27 -17.61 -16.06
N ASP A 59 9.27 -17.66 -16.94
CA ASP A 59 8.96 -16.66 -17.95
C ASP A 59 8.19 -15.44 -17.39
N ARG A 60 7.54 -15.59 -16.22
CA ARG A 60 6.68 -14.56 -15.61
C ARG A 60 7.20 -14.03 -14.28
N ILE A 61 7.93 -14.84 -13.52
CA ILE A 61 8.37 -14.53 -12.16
C ILE A 61 9.88 -14.27 -12.15
N ILE A 62 10.26 -13.11 -11.63
CA ILE A 62 11.64 -12.77 -11.28
C ILE A 62 11.76 -12.85 -9.75
N LEU A 63 12.72 -13.64 -9.26
CA LEU A 63 13.04 -13.73 -7.84
C LEU A 63 14.36 -13.04 -7.54
N LEU A 64 14.32 -12.11 -6.60
CA LEU A 64 15.46 -11.37 -6.06
C LEU A 64 15.65 -11.73 -4.58
N ARG A 65 16.86 -11.52 -4.07
CA ARG A 65 17.17 -11.73 -2.65
C ARG A 65 18.11 -10.67 -2.12
N ASN A 66 17.73 -10.03 -1.01
CA ASN A 66 18.62 -9.20 -0.22
C ASN A 66 19.48 -10.08 0.71
N LYS A 67 20.73 -9.69 0.94
CA LYS A 67 21.63 -10.42 1.85
C LYS A 67 21.14 -10.41 3.31
N THR A 68 20.49 -9.32 3.71
CA THR A 68 19.96 -9.10 5.06
C THR A 68 18.69 -8.26 4.97
N ASN A 69 17.91 -8.19 6.06
CA ASN A 69 16.70 -7.37 6.11
C ASN A 69 17.03 -5.87 6.00
N GLN A 70 16.63 -5.26 4.89
CA GLN A 70 16.79 -3.84 4.59
C GLN A 70 15.48 -3.05 4.79
N GLY A 71 14.35 -3.76 4.89
CA GLY A 71 13.03 -3.20 5.07
C GLY A 71 12.30 -2.89 3.76
N LEU A 72 10.98 -2.69 3.89
CA LEU A 72 10.04 -2.67 2.78
C LEU A 72 10.41 -1.70 1.64
N SER A 73 10.80 -0.44 1.94
CA SER A 73 11.15 0.54 0.88
C SER A 73 12.29 0.07 0.01
N TYR A 74 13.38 -0.40 0.61
CA TYR A 74 14.56 -0.86 -0.12
C TYR A 74 14.22 -2.09 -0.97
N THR A 75 13.49 -3.04 -0.38
CA THR A 75 13.04 -4.27 -1.05
C THR A 75 12.13 -3.96 -2.25
N LEU A 76 11.15 -3.07 -2.09
CA LEU A 76 10.28 -2.66 -3.20
C LEU A 76 11.04 -1.87 -4.27
N ASN A 77 12.01 -1.02 -3.89
CA ASN A 77 12.89 -0.35 -4.85
C ASN A 77 13.73 -1.34 -5.66
N ASN A 78 14.19 -2.43 -5.04
CA ASN A 78 14.85 -3.50 -5.78
C ASN A 78 13.91 -4.15 -6.79
N CYS A 79 12.64 -4.41 -6.42
CA CYS A 79 11.66 -4.89 -7.38
C CYS A 79 11.43 -3.89 -8.54
N LEU A 80 11.31 -2.59 -8.24
CA LEU A 80 11.07 -1.53 -9.23
C LEU A 80 12.16 -1.48 -10.31
N LYS A 81 13.42 -1.81 -9.99
CA LYS A 81 14.52 -1.88 -10.97
C LYS A 81 14.28 -2.90 -12.08
N TYR A 82 13.47 -3.93 -11.83
CA TYR A 82 13.12 -4.98 -12.79
C TYR A 82 11.68 -4.87 -13.30
N ALA A 83 10.92 -3.87 -12.83
CA ALA A 83 9.56 -3.66 -13.27
C ALA A 83 9.52 -3.01 -14.66
N ARG A 84 8.81 -3.63 -15.61
CA ARG A 84 8.79 -3.22 -17.03
C ARG A 84 7.39 -2.98 -17.58
N GLY A 85 6.35 -3.28 -16.82
CA GLY A 85 4.97 -3.00 -17.20
C GLY A 85 4.69 -1.49 -17.32
N ASP A 86 3.63 -1.17 -18.04
CA ASP A 86 3.03 0.17 -18.07
C ASP A 86 2.49 0.55 -16.70
N TYR A 87 1.95 -0.46 -16.01
CA TYR A 87 1.40 -0.35 -14.67
C TYR A 87 2.18 -1.21 -13.67
N ILE A 88 2.41 -0.66 -12.49
CA ILE A 88 3.07 -1.33 -11.39
C ILE A 88 2.04 -1.59 -10.28
N ALA A 89 1.67 -2.85 -10.10
CA ALA A 89 0.79 -3.27 -9.02
C ALA A 89 1.62 -3.68 -7.80
N ARG A 90 1.13 -3.37 -6.60
CA ARG A 90 1.76 -3.80 -5.35
C ARG A 90 1.04 -5.03 -4.77
N MET A 91 1.78 -5.90 -4.10
CA MET A 91 1.26 -7.08 -3.38
C MET A 91 2.09 -7.37 -2.12
N ASP A 92 1.45 -7.82 -1.04
CA ASP A 92 2.12 -8.36 0.16
C ASP A 92 2.23 -9.89 0.10
N GLY A 93 3.22 -10.45 0.79
CA GLY A 93 3.45 -11.91 0.88
C GLY A 93 2.49 -12.67 1.82
N ASP A 94 1.56 -11.99 2.48
CA ASP A 94 0.63 -12.56 3.47
C ASP A 94 -0.86 -12.32 3.17
N ASP A 95 -1.14 -11.64 2.06
CA ASP A 95 -2.45 -11.16 1.65
C ASP A 95 -2.98 -11.86 0.40
N ILE A 96 -4.20 -11.53 -0.04
CA ILE A 96 -4.85 -12.13 -1.21
C ILE A 96 -5.39 -11.04 -2.14
N SER A 97 -4.98 -11.04 -3.40
CA SER A 97 -5.63 -10.23 -4.44
C SER A 97 -6.88 -10.95 -4.96
N LEU A 98 -8.02 -10.25 -5.06
CA LEU A 98 -9.23 -10.85 -5.63
C LEU A 98 -9.06 -11.05 -7.15
N PRO A 99 -9.69 -12.06 -7.77
CA PRO A 99 -9.39 -12.48 -9.15
C PRO A 99 -9.50 -11.38 -10.21
N ASN A 100 -10.41 -10.42 -10.02
CA ASN A 100 -10.69 -9.34 -10.97
C ASN A 100 -9.97 -8.03 -10.64
N ARG A 101 -9.01 -8.03 -9.70
CA ARG A 101 -8.30 -6.81 -9.27
C ARG A 101 -7.61 -6.12 -10.45
N PHE A 102 -6.72 -6.84 -11.13
CA PHE A 102 -5.90 -6.23 -12.18
C PHE A 102 -6.74 -5.77 -13.37
N GLU A 103 -7.74 -6.55 -13.77
CA GLU A 103 -8.64 -6.17 -14.85
C GLU A 103 -9.34 -4.84 -14.56
N LYS A 104 -9.86 -4.66 -13.34
CA LYS A 104 -10.56 -3.42 -12.94
C LYS A 104 -9.62 -2.24 -12.80
N GLU A 105 -8.45 -2.43 -12.18
CA GLU A 105 -7.45 -1.37 -12.03
C GLU A 105 -6.89 -0.91 -13.38
N VAL A 106 -6.57 -1.85 -14.28
CA VAL A 106 -6.09 -1.56 -15.64
C VAL A 106 -7.16 -0.85 -16.45
N ASN A 107 -8.39 -1.37 -16.47
CA ASN A 107 -9.49 -0.75 -17.22
C ASN A 107 -9.73 0.69 -16.74
N PHE A 108 -9.71 0.92 -15.42
CA PHE A 108 -9.84 2.26 -14.87
C PHE A 108 -8.71 3.19 -15.35
N LEU A 109 -7.44 2.79 -15.20
CA LEU A 109 -6.32 3.63 -15.63
C LEU A 109 -6.31 3.86 -17.15
N ASN A 110 -6.72 2.88 -17.96
CA ASN A 110 -6.82 3.07 -19.41
C ASN A 110 -7.90 4.08 -19.79
N MET A 111 -9.05 4.08 -19.11
CA MET A 111 -10.15 5.02 -19.37
C MET A 111 -9.89 6.42 -18.79
N HIS A 112 -9.05 6.52 -17.77
CA HIS A 112 -8.78 7.76 -17.04
C HIS A 112 -7.29 8.13 -17.07
N PRO A 113 -6.77 8.67 -18.19
CA PRO A 113 -5.38 9.07 -18.32
C PRO A 113 -4.95 10.16 -17.33
N GLU A 114 -5.88 10.94 -16.77
CA GLU A 114 -5.64 11.96 -15.74
C GLU A 114 -5.19 11.40 -14.39
N TYR A 115 -5.43 10.10 -14.13
CA TYR A 115 -4.94 9.43 -12.91
C TYR A 115 -3.71 8.58 -13.22
N ALA A 116 -2.74 8.68 -12.32
CA ALA A 116 -1.56 7.84 -12.32
C ALA A 116 -1.60 6.76 -11.24
N ILE A 117 -2.45 6.91 -10.23
CA ILE A 117 -2.59 5.98 -9.10
C ILE A 117 -4.04 5.52 -9.05
N VAL A 118 -4.26 4.21 -9.00
CA VAL A 118 -5.54 3.65 -8.59
C VAL A 118 -5.32 2.74 -7.39
N SER A 119 -6.26 2.74 -6.45
CA SER A 119 -6.24 1.85 -5.29
C SER A 119 -7.64 1.35 -5.00
N THR A 120 -7.75 0.27 -4.24
CA THR A 120 -9.04 -0.25 -3.79
C THR A 120 -9.11 -0.35 -2.27
N PRO A 121 -10.33 -0.38 -1.70
CA PRO A 121 -10.51 -0.73 -0.30
C PRO A 121 -10.11 -2.18 -0.06
N MET A 122 -9.87 -2.51 1.20
CA MET A 122 -9.47 -3.85 1.62
C MET A 122 -10.57 -4.54 2.43
N ILE A 123 -10.68 -5.84 2.27
CA ILE A 123 -11.41 -6.74 3.15
C ILE A 123 -10.42 -7.25 4.19
N TYR A 124 -10.73 -7.11 5.47
CA TYR A 124 -9.85 -7.54 6.56
C TYR A 124 -10.35 -8.89 7.08
N PHE A 125 -9.44 -9.85 7.16
CA PHE A 125 -9.76 -11.21 7.57
C PHE A 125 -8.66 -11.83 8.43
N ASP A 126 -9.05 -12.85 9.19
CA ASP A 126 -8.15 -13.72 9.95
C ASP A 126 -8.67 -15.17 9.89
N GLU A 127 -8.14 -16.06 10.73
CA GLU A 127 -8.58 -17.46 10.86
C GLU A 127 -10.08 -17.64 11.15
N ASN A 128 -10.75 -16.63 11.71
CA ASN A 128 -12.20 -16.65 11.98
C ASN A 128 -13.02 -16.01 10.84
N GLY A 129 -12.38 -15.67 9.73
CA GLY A 129 -13.01 -15.07 8.55
C GLY A 129 -12.98 -13.54 8.53
N VAL A 130 -13.88 -12.95 7.73
CA VAL A 130 -13.91 -11.51 7.46
C VAL A 130 -14.54 -10.76 8.62
N PHE A 131 -13.84 -9.75 9.15
CA PHE A 131 -14.33 -8.94 10.27
C PHE A 131 -14.48 -7.44 9.94
N ARG A 132 -13.94 -6.97 8.82
CA ARG A 132 -14.10 -5.58 8.36
C ARG A 132 -14.01 -5.48 6.84
N ARG A 133 -14.73 -4.52 6.25
CA ARG A 133 -14.58 -4.11 4.85
C ARG A 133 -14.35 -2.61 4.80
N GLY A 134 -13.30 -2.19 4.10
CA GLY A 134 -13.07 -0.79 3.77
C GLY A 134 -14.11 -0.28 2.77
N ARG A 135 -14.13 1.05 2.56
CA ARG A 135 -14.93 1.71 1.55
C ARG A 135 -14.04 2.61 0.72
N GLY A 136 -14.37 2.74 -0.56
CA GLY A 136 -13.65 3.64 -1.48
C GLY A 136 -13.97 5.08 -1.19
N SER A 137 -13.01 5.96 -1.47
CA SER A 137 -13.15 7.40 -1.30
C SER A 137 -13.14 8.21 -2.60
N GLY A 138 -13.04 7.56 -3.78
CA GLY A 138 -12.91 8.26 -5.06
C GLY A 138 -11.62 9.07 -5.15
N GLU A 139 -11.65 10.21 -5.84
CA GLU A 139 -10.54 11.17 -5.87
C GLU A 139 -10.47 11.92 -4.52
N PRO A 140 -9.36 11.82 -3.77
CA PRO A 140 -9.23 12.53 -2.52
C PRO A 140 -8.98 14.02 -2.73
N PRO A 141 -9.57 14.92 -1.92
CA PRO A 141 -9.19 16.32 -1.93
C PRO A 141 -7.70 16.47 -1.62
N TYR A 142 -7.02 17.35 -2.34
CA TYR A 142 -5.57 17.53 -2.27
C TYR A 142 -5.03 17.75 -0.83
N CYS A 143 -5.80 18.43 0.03
CA CYS A 143 -5.43 18.66 1.42
C CYS A 143 -5.45 17.40 2.31
N GLN A 144 -6.11 16.32 1.89
CA GLN A 144 -6.13 15.04 2.61
C GLN A 144 -4.74 14.41 2.68
N LEU A 145 -3.85 14.69 1.71
CA LEU A 145 -2.46 14.24 1.73
C LEU A 145 -1.65 14.85 2.88
N ALA A 146 -2.10 15.91 3.55
CA ALA A 146 -1.48 16.38 4.79
C ALA A 146 -2.04 15.69 6.04
N ARG A 147 -3.12 14.93 5.92
CA ARG A 147 -3.86 14.33 7.05
C ARG A 147 -3.72 12.82 7.14
N GLY A 148 -3.17 12.18 6.10
CA GLY A 148 -2.89 10.75 6.06
C GLY A 148 -2.81 10.23 4.63
N THR A 149 -2.77 8.90 4.51
CA THR A 149 -2.80 8.20 3.22
C THR A 149 -4.26 8.06 2.74
N PRO A 150 -4.62 8.58 1.54
CA PRO A 150 -5.96 8.40 0.98
C PRO A 150 -6.12 7.08 0.22
N PHE A 151 -5.01 6.38 -0.04
CA PHE A 151 -4.98 5.15 -0.83
C PHE A 151 -4.50 4.01 0.05
N CYS A 152 -5.07 2.82 -0.14
CA CYS A 152 -4.51 1.64 0.48
C CYS A 152 -3.24 1.27 -0.27
N HIS A 153 -2.10 1.20 0.43
CA HIS A 153 -0.82 0.89 -0.19
C HIS A 153 -0.82 -0.50 -0.82
N ALA A 154 -1.40 -1.47 -0.13
CA ALA A 154 -1.37 -2.86 -0.54
C ALA A 154 -2.04 -3.11 -1.91
N PRO A 155 -3.29 -2.69 -2.12
CA PRO A 155 -3.97 -2.83 -3.40
C PRO A 155 -3.82 -1.59 -4.28
N CYS A 156 -2.62 -1.03 -4.44
CA CYS A 156 -2.42 0.04 -5.41
C CYS A 156 -1.89 -0.49 -6.74
N MET A 157 -2.32 0.13 -7.84
CA MET A 157 -1.71 0.03 -9.16
C MET A 157 -1.36 1.44 -9.62
N VAL A 158 -0.13 1.63 -10.08
CA VAL A 158 0.42 2.96 -10.38
C VAL A 158 1.09 2.93 -11.74
N ARG A 159 0.93 3.98 -12.55
CA ARG A 159 1.70 4.16 -13.78
C ARG A 159 3.19 4.13 -13.47
N ARG A 160 3.95 3.37 -14.25
CA ARG A 160 5.41 3.23 -14.05
C ARG A 160 6.11 4.60 -14.05
N GLU A 161 5.73 5.49 -14.94
CA GLU A 161 6.29 6.85 -15.03
C GLU A 161 6.17 7.65 -13.73
N ALA A 162 5.11 7.44 -12.94
CA ALA A 162 4.93 8.15 -11.68
C ALA A 162 5.92 7.67 -10.61
N TYR A 163 6.28 6.38 -10.61
CA TYR A 163 7.37 5.87 -9.78
C TYR A 163 8.72 6.42 -10.22
N GLU A 164 8.98 6.45 -11.53
CA GLU A 164 10.24 6.96 -12.11
C GLU A 164 10.43 8.44 -11.82
N ALA A 165 9.39 9.25 -11.97
CA ALA A 165 9.42 10.68 -11.74
C ALA A 165 9.86 11.04 -10.31
N VAL A 166 9.58 10.18 -9.33
CA VAL A 166 9.90 10.41 -7.92
C VAL A 166 11.05 9.56 -7.40
N GLY A 167 11.65 8.70 -8.24
CA GLY A 167 12.74 7.80 -7.87
C GLY A 167 12.32 6.67 -6.92
N GLY A 168 11.08 6.17 -7.01
CA GLY A 168 10.60 5.07 -6.17
C GLY A 168 10.27 5.46 -4.73
N TYR A 169 10.45 4.52 -3.80
CA TYR A 169 10.24 4.70 -2.36
C TYR A 169 11.42 5.41 -1.69
N SER A 170 11.17 6.20 -0.65
CA SER A 170 12.24 6.81 0.15
C SER A 170 12.81 5.77 1.13
N GLU A 171 14.09 5.42 0.95
CA GLU A 171 14.82 4.50 1.85
C GLU A 171 15.27 5.15 3.17
N SER A 172 15.02 6.45 3.37
CA SER A 172 15.32 7.11 4.63
C SER A 172 14.59 6.45 5.80
N GLY A 173 15.31 6.12 6.88
CA GLY A 173 14.71 5.63 8.12
C GLY A 173 13.67 6.58 8.74
N LYS A 174 13.69 7.87 8.37
CA LYS A 174 12.68 8.88 8.74
C LYS A 174 11.32 8.69 8.05
N ARG A 175 11.23 7.78 7.08
CA ARG A 175 10.01 7.41 6.35
C ARG A 175 9.52 6.00 6.63
N ARG A 176 10.19 5.27 7.53
CA ARG A 176 9.77 3.93 7.92
C ARG A 176 8.36 3.95 8.55
N ARG A 177 7.50 3.02 8.14
CA ARG A 177 6.06 2.89 8.45
C ARG A 177 5.15 4.00 7.89
N VAL A 178 5.68 4.88 7.04
CA VAL A 178 4.95 5.93 6.32
C VAL A 178 5.48 6.06 4.89
N GLU A 179 5.99 4.95 4.35
CA GLU A 179 6.65 4.86 3.05
C GLU A 179 5.69 5.23 1.91
N ASP A 180 4.46 4.74 2.00
CA ASP A 180 3.36 4.98 1.07
C ASP A 180 2.90 6.44 1.11
N TRP A 181 2.74 7.00 2.31
CA TRP A 181 2.31 8.38 2.47
C TRP A 181 3.34 9.35 1.88
N ASP A 182 4.64 9.15 2.15
CA ASP A 182 5.69 9.95 1.53
C ASP A 182 5.72 9.80 0.00
N LEU A 183 5.49 8.59 -0.52
CA LEU A 183 5.40 8.33 -1.96
C LEU A 183 4.27 9.13 -2.61
N TRP A 184 3.04 9.05 -2.06
CA TRP A 184 1.89 9.78 -2.59
C TRP A 184 2.11 11.29 -2.57
N VAL A 185 2.67 11.82 -1.49
CA VAL A 185 3.01 13.25 -1.38
C VAL A 185 4.02 13.66 -2.45
N ARG A 186 5.05 12.84 -2.72
CA ARG A 186 6.04 13.14 -3.76
C ARG A 186 5.45 13.07 -5.16
N MET A 187 4.57 12.09 -5.44
CA MET A 187 3.89 11.97 -6.73
C MET A 187 2.94 13.15 -6.97
N TYR A 188 2.13 13.52 -5.97
CA TYR A 188 1.23 14.67 -6.06
C TYR A 188 1.99 15.99 -6.25
N ALA A 189 3.16 16.14 -5.61
CA ALA A 189 4.01 17.31 -5.82
C ALA A 189 4.60 17.39 -7.25
N ARG A 190 4.53 16.32 -8.04
CA ARG A 190 4.88 16.29 -9.47
C ARG A 190 3.67 16.43 -10.39
N GLY A 191 2.47 16.68 -9.84
CA GLY A 191 1.24 16.87 -10.60
C GLY A 191 0.43 15.59 -10.86
N TYR A 192 0.91 14.43 -10.40
CA TYR A 192 0.15 13.19 -10.50
C TYR A 192 -1.05 13.17 -9.55
N LYS A 193 -2.09 12.44 -9.94
CA LYS A 193 -3.30 12.25 -9.14
C LYS A 193 -3.61 10.77 -8.98
N GLY A 194 -4.45 10.46 -7.99
CA GLY A 194 -4.94 9.12 -7.76
C GLY A 194 -6.43 9.03 -7.44
N PHE A 195 -6.96 7.83 -7.57
CA PHE A 195 -8.37 7.53 -7.35
C PHE A 195 -8.52 6.22 -6.55
N SER A 196 -9.44 6.20 -5.58
CA SER A 196 -9.83 4.99 -4.87
C SER A 196 -11.13 4.44 -5.45
N LEU A 197 -11.09 3.23 -6.04
CA LEU A 197 -12.30 2.53 -6.48
C LEU A 197 -13.24 2.26 -5.29
N ALA A 198 -14.54 2.10 -5.57
CA ALA A 198 -15.54 1.81 -4.54
C ALA A 198 -15.49 0.34 -4.07
N GLU A 199 -15.21 -0.58 -5.00
CA GLU A 199 -15.23 -2.01 -4.78
C GLU A 199 -13.94 -2.51 -4.12
N PRO A 200 -14.02 -3.30 -3.04
CA PRO A 200 -12.82 -3.90 -2.46
C PRO A 200 -12.31 -5.07 -3.31
N LEU A 201 -11.08 -4.97 -3.80
CA LEU A 201 -10.45 -5.98 -4.68
C LEU A 201 -9.28 -6.72 -4.01
N TYR A 202 -9.18 -6.64 -2.69
CA TYR A 202 -8.04 -7.15 -1.95
C TYR A 202 -8.44 -7.58 -0.55
N LYS A 203 -7.89 -8.70 -0.08
CA LYS A 203 -8.04 -9.16 1.31
C LYS A 203 -6.71 -9.01 2.04
N MET A 204 -6.74 -8.20 3.10
CA MET A 204 -5.61 -7.98 4.00
C MET A 204 -5.74 -8.90 5.22
N ARG A 205 -4.72 -9.73 5.45
CA ARG A 205 -4.64 -10.56 6.64
C ARG A 205 -4.16 -9.70 7.79
N ASP A 206 -4.97 -9.61 8.84
CA ASP A 206 -4.68 -8.73 9.98
C ASP A 206 -4.81 -9.52 11.27
N ASP A 207 -3.69 -9.71 11.97
CA ASP A 207 -3.75 -10.16 13.34
C ASP A 207 -4.39 -9.02 14.14
N ARG A 208 -5.57 -9.22 14.74
CA ARG A 208 -6.29 -8.17 15.52
C ARG A 208 -5.44 -7.48 16.61
N LYS A 209 -4.22 -7.97 16.86
CA LYS A 209 -3.17 -7.47 17.75
C LYS A 209 -2.17 -6.50 17.08
N ALA A 210 -2.17 -6.28 15.76
CA ALA A 210 -1.22 -5.39 15.07
C ALA A 210 -1.19 -3.96 15.63
N CYS A 211 -2.36 -3.43 16.02
CA CYS A 211 -2.51 -2.05 16.50
C CYS A 211 -1.73 -1.76 17.79
N SER A 212 -1.45 -2.76 18.63
CA SER A 212 -0.75 -2.57 19.91
C SER A 212 0.77 -2.42 19.76
N ARG A 213 1.34 -2.70 18.58
CA ARG A 213 2.79 -2.73 18.34
C ARG A 213 3.39 -1.42 17.79
N ARG A 214 2.59 -0.35 17.65
CA ARG A 214 3.06 0.93 17.07
C ARG A 214 3.94 1.71 18.06
N LYS A 215 5.25 1.78 17.77
CA LYS A 215 6.24 2.56 18.54
C LYS A 215 6.05 4.07 18.32
N PHE A 216 6.25 4.87 19.38
CA PHE A 216 6.13 6.33 19.33
C PHE A 216 6.98 6.99 18.24
N LYS A 217 8.18 6.46 17.94
CA LYS A 217 9.03 6.95 16.86
C LYS A 217 8.34 7.00 15.48
N TYR A 218 7.37 6.13 15.22
CA TYR A 218 6.62 6.15 13.97
C TYR A 218 5.62 7.32 13.90
N ARG A 219 5.13 7.80 15.05
CA ARG A 219 4.31 9.02 15.12
C ARG A 219 5.12 10.27 14.75
N VAL A 220 6.41 10.30 15.12
CA VAL A 220 7.32 11.36 14.69
C VAL A 220 7.53 11.31 13.17
N ASN A 221 7.61 10.11 12.58
CA ASN A 221 7.68 9.97 11.12
C ASN A 221 6.39 10.46 10.43
N GLU A 222 5.21 10.12 10.96
CA GLU A 222 3.91 10.65 10.49
C GLU A 222 3.91 12.20 10.51
N ALA A 223 4.33 12.81 11.61
CA ALA A 223 4.44 14.27 11.73
C ALA A 223 5.40 14.88 10.69
N ARG A 224 6.55 14.24 10.42
CA ARG A 224 7.51 14.66 9.39
C ARG A 224 6.94 14.57 7.98
N VAL A 225 6.12 13.55 7.68
CA VAL A 225 5.48 13.43 6.36
C VAL A 225 4.38 14.48 6.22
N CYS A 226 3.57 14.70 7.26
CA CYS A 226 2.58 15.78 7.29
C CYS A 226 3.22 17.15 6.99
N ALA A 227 4.29 17.53 7.71
CA ALA A 227 4.99 18.79 7.47
C ALA A 227 5.56 18.89 6.05
N SER A 228 6.10 17.77 5.54
CA SER A 228 6.59 17.66 4.16
C SER A 228 5.47 17.80 3.13
N ALA A 229 4.28 17.26 3.41
CA ALA A 229 3.11 17.38 2.55
C ALA A 229 2.64 18.82 2.46
N VAL A 230 2.50 19.51 3.60
CA VAL A 230 2.11 20.93 3.62
C VAL A 230 3.08 21.77 2.77
N LYS A 231 4.38 21.54 2.91
CA LYS A 231 5.42 22.25 2.15
C LYS A 231 5.41 21.90 0.65
N LYS A 232 5.50 20.61 0.30
CA LYS A 232 5.65 20.16 -1.10
C LYS A 232 4.42 20.40 -1.95
N LEU A 233 3.25 20.39 -1.32
CA LEU A 233 1.97 20.57 -1.97
C LEU A 233 1.48 22.04 -1.89
N ASN A 234 2.28 22.97 -1.36
CA ASN A 234 1.91 24.38 -1.20
C ASN A 234 0.54 24.57 -0.51
N LEU A 235 0.25 23.76 0.51
CA LEU A 235 -1.02 23.84 1.22
C LEU A 235 -1.05 25.04 2.18
N PRO A 236 -2.24 25.58 2.51
CA PRO A 236 -2.37 26.66 3.47
C PRO A 236 -1.67 26.35 4.80
N GLN A 237 -0.98 27.35 5.38
CA GLN A 237 -0.16 27.20 6.60
C GLN A 237 -0.94 26.61 7.78
N LYS A 238 -2.26 26.86 7.88
CA LYS A 238 -3.13 26.23 8.89
C LYS A 238 -3.05 24.70 8.90
N ASN A 239 -2.66 24.05 7.80
CA ASN A 239 -2.50 22.61 7.76
C ASN A 239 -1.30 22.10 8.57
N TYR A 240 -0.34 22.95 8.95
CA TYR A 240 0.72 22.57 9.90
C TYR A 240 0.16 22.17 11.27
N LEU A 241 -1.05 22.58 11.64
CA LEU A 241 -1.71 22.13 12.86
C LEU A 241 -1.88 20.60 12.90
N TRP A 242 -2.01 19.94 11.74
CA TRP A 242 -2.12 18.48 11.66
C TRP A 242 -0.82 17.74 12.01
N VAL A 243 0.34 18.43 11.98
CA VAL A 243 1.64 17.84 12.37
C VAL A 243 1.62 17.40 13.84
N PHE A 244 0.87 18.11 14.69
CA PHE A 244 0.76 17.79 16.11
C PHE A 244 -0.13 16.58 16.38
N ARG A 245 -1.08 16.24 15.50
CA ARG A 245 -2.05 15.17 15.74
C ARG A 245 -1.40 13.81 16.02
N PRO A 246 -0.45 13.29 15.22
CA PRO A 246 0.23 12.03 15.51
C PRO A 246 0.93 12.01 16.87
N ILE A 247 1.53 13.15 17.26
CA ILE A 247 2.26 13.31 18.51
C ILE A 247 1.29 13.28 19.69
N LEU A 248 0.23 14.09 19.63
CA LEU A 248 -0.82 14.13 20.64
C LEU A 248 -1.46 12.75 20.84
N VAL A 249 -1.82 12.07 19.75
CA VAL A 249 -2.38 10.71 19.80
C VAL A 249 -1.39 9.70 20.41
N GLY A 250 -0.08 9.86 20.15
CA GLY A 250 0.96 9.02 20.72
C GLY A 250 1.20 9.22 22.22
N LEU A 251 0.83 10.37 22.76
CA LEU A 251 0.93 10.70 24.20
C LEU A 251 -0.30 10.28 25.00
N LEU A 252 -1.40 9.87 24.33
CA LEU A 252 -2.61 9.46 25.02
C LEU A 252 -2.41 8.16 25.81
N PRO A 253 -2.95 8.07 27.05
CA PRO A 253 -3.00 6.82 27.78
C PRO A 253 -3.72 5.72 26.96
N GLY A 254 -3.21 4.50 27.00
CA GLY A 254 -3.73 3.36 26.21
C GLY A 254 -5.26 3.16 26.28
N PRO A 255 -5.94 3.33 27.44
CA PRO A 255 -7.41 3.27 27.52
C PRO A 255 -8.10 4.37 26.69
N VAL A 256 -7.62 5.60 26.75
CA VAL A 256 -8.17 6.75 26.00
C VAL A 256 -7.96 6.57 24.51
N TYR A 257 -6.76 6.13 24.10
CA TYR A 257 -6.47 5.79 22.70
C TYR A 257 -7.44 4.73 22.17
N ARG A 258 -7.72 3.66 22.92
CA ARG A 258 -8.65 2.60 22.50
C ARG A 258 -10.09 3.10 22.38
N ILE A 259 -10.54 3.99 23.26
CA ILE A 259 -11.87 4.61 23.19
C ILE A 259 -11.96 5.51 21.96
N LEU A 260 -11.01 6.41 21.76
CA LEU A 260 -10.98 7.31 20.60
C LEU A 260 -10.81 6.55 19.27
N HIS A 261 -10.05 5.46 19.24
CA HIS A 261 -9.91 4.63 18.04
C HIS A 261 -11.19 3.85 17.73
N LYS A 262 -11.89 3.33 18.76
CA LYS A 262 -13.22 2.72 18.59
C LYS A 262 -14.26 3.76 18.15
N GLN A 263 -14.18 4.98 18.69
CA GLN A 263 -15.06 6.09 18.32
C GLN A 263 -14.76 6.65 16.93
N SER A 264 -13.50 6.74 16.48
CA SER A 264 -13.17 7.14 15.11
C SER A 264 -13.64 6.09 14.10
N LEU A 265 -13.49 4.79 14.42
CA LEU A 265 -14.10 3.70 13.67
C LEU A 265 -15.65 3.76 13.69
N GLY A 266 -16.24 4.29 14.76
CA GLY A 266 -17.68 4.54 14.92
C GLY A 266 -18.19 5.82 14.25
N LEU A 267 -17.35 6.84 14.08
CA LEU A 267 -17.65 8.10 13.39
C LEU A 267 -17.63 7.91 11.87
N PHE A 268 -16.74 7.06 11.35
CA PHE A 268 -16.88 6.50 9.99
C PHE A 268 -18.16 5.67 9.79
N ARG A 269 -18.84 5.29 10.88
CA ARG A 269 -20.14 4.60 10.87
C ARG A 269 -21.32 5.58 10.89
N LYS A 270 -21.12 6.85 11.27
CA LYS A 270 -22.19 7.85 11.49
C LYS A 270 -22.10 9.11 10.61
N GLU A 271 -20.96 9.45 10.03
CA GLU A 271 -20.84 10.66 9.18
C GLU A 271 -21.32 10.46 7.72
N SER A 272 -21.92 9.31 7.38
CA SER A 272 -22.57 9.08 6.09
C SER A 272 -24.00 8.55 6.23
N SER A 273 -24.74 9.00 7.25
CA SER A 273 -26.20 9.04 7.22
C SER A 273 -26.61 10.48 6.93
N GLY A 274 -26.53 10.87 5.67
CA GLY A 274 -26.81 12.21 5.19
C GLY A 274 -27.25 12.16 3.74
N ASN A 275 -28.56 11.98 3.60
CA ASN A 275 -29.42 12.14 2.42
C ASN A 275 -29.38 11.08 1.31
N ILE A 276 -30.54 10.41 1.26
CA ILE A 276 -31.17 9.66 0.17
C ILE A 276 -31.15 10.48 -1.13
#